data_AF-L2F9W4-F1
#
_entry.id   AF-L2F9W4-F1
#
_cell.length_a   1.000
_cell.length_b   1.000
_cell.length_c   1.000
_cell.angle_alpha   90.00
_cell.angle_beta   90.00
_cell.angle_gamma   90.00
#
_symmetry.space_group_name_H-M   'P 1'
#
loop_
_entity.id
_entity.type
_entity.pdbx_description
1 polymer ?
#
loop_
_entity_poly.entity_id
_entity_poly.type
_entity_poly.pdbx_seq_one_letter_code
_entity_poly.pdbx_strand_id
1 'polypeptide(L)'
;MSGGGSLDRRVSSAADGFPRSHYKFFKVTALFSFCCLLFTAGFAMRIYGSYHYDDLNPFIASVCLIYAAPPLLELANYHILGRVLYYVPYCSPLHPGRVLSTFAFFSSIIEALNGWGASYSANRSLSDKEMEAGHALIKTSLLLQIFVIACFVALTAAFQRRCAKLGLARTRGVTGPLTTLYISVLLILTRTVYRIVEYFGVANTKWDADMRVEDISPAIRYEWFFYVFEASLMLANVVMFNVRHPRRYLPEKYTVYMAKDGVTEVDGPGWKDPRPFWLTVVDPFDLGGLLRGRDRSKDRFWETDAGGETRKGSGAV
;
A
#
# COMPACT_ATOMS: atom_id res chain seq x y z
N MET A 1 43.35 26.68 -40.89
CA MET A 1 44.29 26.08 -39.93
C MET A 1 43.74 26.37 -38.54
N SER A 2 43.13 25.35 -37.92
CA SER A 2 43.65 24.65 -36.73
C SER A 2 43.39 25.48 -35.46
N GLY A 3 42.66 25.06 -34.43
CA GLY A 3 42.28 23.73 -33.98
C GLY A 3 42.58 23.60 -32.48
N GLY A 4 41.56 23.25 -31.67
CA GLY A 4 41.69 22.73 -30.28
C GLY A 4 42.01 23.78 -29.20
N GLY A 5 41.58 23.66 -27.94
CA GLY A 5 40.80 22.67 -27.21
C GLY A 5 40.49 23.27 -25.82
N SER A 6 39.28 23.11 -25.29
CA SER A 6 39.02 22.26 -24.12
C SER A 6 40.08 22.38 -23.03
N LEU A 7 39.80 23.14 -21.95
CA LEU A 7 40.22 22.88 -20.57
C LEU A 7 39.81 24.07 -19.67
N ASP A 8 38.52 24.25 -19.40
CA ASP A 8 38.11 25.14 -18.30
C ASP A 8 36.76 24.73 -17.69
N ARG A 9 36.55 23.42 -17.55
CA ARG A 9 35.32 22.85 -17.00
C ARG A 9 35.54 21.75 -15.95
N ARG A 10 36.65 21.83 -15.22
CA ARG A 10 36.95 20.90 -14.11
C ARG A 10 37.77 21.57 -13.02
N VAL A 11 37.16 22.38 -12.15
CA VAL A 11 37.40 22.40 -10.68
C VAL A 11 36.26 23.22 -10.05
N SER A 12 35.09 22.61 -9.87
CA SER A 12 34.16 23.00 -8.80
C SER A 12 33.34 21.77 -8.44
N SER A 13 34.04 20.80 -7.87
CA SER A 13 33.47 19.58 -7.31
C SER A 13 34.22 19.31 -6.03
N ALA A 14 33.70 19.82 -4.90
CA ALA A 14 33.97 19.35 -3.53
C ALA A 14 33.33 20.21 -2.41
N ALA A 15 32.33 21.06 -2.65
CA ALA A 15 31.79 21.91 -1.58
C ALA A 15 30.26 22.06 -1.47
N ASP A 16 29.47 21.16 -2.07
CA ASP A 16 28.02 21.12 -1.86
C ASP A 16 27.59 19.77 -1.24
N GLY A 17 28.18 19.45 -0.10
CA GLY A 17 27.82 18.31 0.73
C GLY A 17 26.67 18.62 1.68
N PHE A 18 25.46 18.86 1.17
CA PHE A 18 24.16 18.46 1.75
C PHE A 18 23.02 19.08 0.92
N PRO A 19 22.24 18.30 0.15
CA PRO A 19 20.97 18.80 -0.34
C PRO A 19 20.03 18.97 0.87
N ARG A 20 19.84 20.22 1.32
CA ARG A 20 18.72 20.63 2.20
C ARG A 20 17.40 20.52 1.43
N SER A 21 17.02 19.30 1.06
CA SER A 21 15.68 18.92 0.60
C SER A 21 14.90 18.42 1.81
N HIS A 22 14.71 19.26 2.82
CA HIS A 22 13.81 18.97 3.93
C HIS A 22 12.50 19.73 3.67
N TYR A 23 11.36 19.10 3.99
CA TYR A 23 10.02 19.73 4.08
C TYR A 23 9.08 19.77 2.85
N LYS A 24 9.14 18.81 1.93
CA LYS A 24 7.94 18.43 1.12
C LYS A 24 7.68 16.92 1.14
N PHE A 25 7.75 16.32 2.33
CA PHE A 25 7.71 14.85 2.56
C PHE A 25 6.39 14.35 3.18
N PHE A 26 5.44 15.24 3.46
CA PHE A 26 4.45 14.97 4.50
C PHE A 26 3.47 13.83 4.21
N LYS A 27 2.90 13.68 3.02
CA LYS A 27 1.74 12.77 2.88
C LYS A 27 2.07 11.28 3.06
N VAL A 28 3.16 10.80 2.47
CA VAL A 28 3.57 9.38 2.59
C VAL A 28 4.33 9.14 3.90
N THR A 29 5.22 10.06 4.28
CA THR A 29 6.02 9.92 5.51
C THR A 29 5.17 10.12 6.77
N ALA A 30 4.10 10.92 6.74
CA ALA A 30 3.18 11.07 7.87
C ALA A 30 2.39 9.78 8.15
N LEU A 31 1.95 9.05 7.11
CA LEU A 31 1.28 7.75 7.31
C LEU A 31 2.19 6.76 8.03
N PHE A 32 3.44 6.62 7.59
CA PHE A 32 4.42 5.75 8.27
C PHE A 32 4.71 6.21 9.70
N SER A 33 4.87 7.52 9.93
CA SER A 33 5.10 8.06 11.26
C SER A 33 3.92 7.79 12.19
N PHE A 34 2.69 7.96 11.69
CA PHE A 34 1.47 7.66 12.43
C PHE A 34 1.35 6.16 12.74
N CYS A 35 1.69 5.26 11.81
CA CYS A 35 1.77 3.82 12.08
C CYS A 35 2.77 3.51 13.20
N CYS A 36 3.95 4.13 13.18
CA CYS A 36 4.95 3.93 14.23
C CYS A 36 4.46 4.41 15.59
N LEU A 37 3.72 5.52 15.64
CA LEU A 37 3.09 6.01 16.87
C LEU A 37 2.05 5.03 17.40
N LEU A 38 1.20 4.47 16.53
CA LEU A 38 0.21 3.45 16.92
C LEU A 38 0.88 2.19 17.49
N PHE A 39 1.93 1.69 16.84
CA PHE A 39 2.70 0.56 17.40
C PHE A 39 3.33 0.91 18.74
N THR A 40 3.98 2.08 18.85
CA THR A 40 4.63 2.51 20.09
C THR A 40 3.62 2.61 21.23
N ALA A 41 2.48 3.24 21.00
CA ALA A 41 1.40 3.34 21.97
C ALA A 41 0.83 1.96 22.31
N GLY A 42 0.58 1.10 21.32
CA GLY A 42 0.06 -0.24 21.52
C GLY A 42 0.98 -1.15 22.34
N PHE A 43 2.29 -1.09 22.09
CA PHE A 43 3.29 -1.81 22.89
C PHE A 43 3.48 -1.19 24.28
N ALA A 44 3.40 0.13 24.41
CA ALA A 44 3.43 0.79 25.73
C ALA A 44 2.23 0.34 26.59
N MET A 45 1.02 0.28 26.01
CA MET A 45 -0.16 -0.25 26.69
C MET A 45 0.01 -1.75 27.01
N ARG A 46 0.68 -2.52 26.15
CA ARG A 46 0.98 -3.94 26.40
C ARG A 46 1.91 -4.11 27.60
N ILE A 47 2.96 -3.30 27.70
CA ILE A 47 3.88 -3.30 28.84
C ILE A 47 3.14 -2.88 30.11
N TYR A 48 2.31 -1.84 30.05
CA TYR A 48 1.51 -1.42 31.20
C TYR A 48 0.57 -2.53 31.69
N GLY A 49 -0.13 -3.20 30.76
CA GLY A 49 -1.00 -4.35 31.06
C GLY A 49 -0.25 -5.54 31.66
N SER A 50 1.05 -5.71 31.35
CA SER A 50 1.88 -6.75 31.97
C SER A 50 2.13 -6.55 33.47
N TYR A 51 1.92 -5.33 33.99
CA TYR A 51 1.99 -5.06 35.44
C TYR A 51 0.60 -5.02 36.10
N HIS A 52 -0.49 -5.02 35.32
CA HIS A 52 -1.88 -4.87 35.79
C HIS A 52 -2.76 -5.93 35.12
N TYR A 53 -2.60 -7.20 35.53
CA TYR A 53 -3.27 -8.35 34.91
C TYR A 53 -4.79 -8.35 35.08
N ASP A 54 -5.31 -7.68 36.10
CA ASP A 54 -6.75 -7.61 36.40
C ASP A 54 -7.49 -6.60 35.51
N ASP A 55 -6.75 -5.73 34.83
CA ASP A 55 -7.29 -4.63 34.04
C ASP A 55 -7.42 -5.04 32.56
N LEU A 56 -8.65 -5.26 32.11
CA LEU A 56 -8.95 -5.65 30.72
C LEU A 56 -8.78 -4.48 29.73
N ASN A 57 -8.98 -3.24 30.20
CA ASN A 57 -8.98 -2.05 29.33
C ASN A 57 -7.61 -1.80 28.64
N PRO A 58 -6.46 -1.85 29.36
CA PRO A 58 -5.14 -1.76 28.74
C PRO A 58 -4.86 -2.86 27.71
N PHE A 59 -5.35 -4.08 27.96
CA PHE A 59 -5.22 -5.19 27.02
C PHE A 59 -5.99 -4.93 25.72
N ILE A 60 -7.26 -4.52 25.82
CA ILE A 60 -8.08 -4.16 24.65
C ILE A 60 -7.43 -3.01 23.88
N ALA A 61 -7.03 -1.95 24.57
CA ALA A 61 -6.38 -0.79 23.97
C ALA A 61 -5.09 -1.20 23.23
N SER A 62 -4.26 -2.06 23.83
CA SER A 62 -3.06 -2.60 23.19
C SER A 62 -3.37 -3.33 21.89
N VAL A 63 -4.31 -4.27 21.93
CA VAL A 63 -4.72 -5.06 20.76
C VAL A 63 -5.26 -4.17 19.64
N CYS A 64 -6.15 -3.23 19.96
CA CYS A 64 -6.73 -2.31 18.99
C CYS A 64 -5.67 -1.42 18.32
N LEU A 65 -4.76 -0.82 19.10
CA LEU A 65 -3.72 0.05 18.58
C LEU A 65 -2.72 -0.69 17.69
N ILE A 66 -2.33 -1.91 18.08
CA ILE A 66 -1.41 -2.74 17.29
C ILE A 66 -2.09 -3.21 15.99
N TYR A 67 -3.38 -3.56 16.03
CA TYR A 67 -4.06 -4.10 14.84
C TYR A 67 -4.51 -3.03 13.86
N ALA A 68 -4.69 -1.79 14.32
CA ALA A 68 -5.04 -0.64 13.47
C ALA A 68 -3.87 -0.13 12.60
N ALA A 69 -2.62 -0.42 12.97
CA ALA A 69 -1.45 0.11 12.24
C ALA A 69 -1.20 -0.56 10.87
N PRO A 70 -1.30 -1.89 10.69
CA PRO A 70 -0.96 -2.51 9.41
C PRO A 70 -1.86 -2.16 8.21
N PRO A 71 -3.19 -1.96 8.36
CA PRO A 71 -4.04 -1.46 7.26
C PRO A 71 -3.56 -0.10 6.72
N LEU A 72 -2.98 0.74 7.59
CA LEU A 72 -2.38 2.02 7.18
C LEU A 72 -1.05 1.82 6.44
N LEU A 73 -0.25 0.82 6.81
CA LEU A 73 0.93 0.41 6.04
C LEU A 73 0.53 -0.15 4.66
N GLU A 74 -0.58 -0.87 4.59
CA GLU A 74 -1.16 -1.37 3.34
C GLU A 74 -1.63 -0.21 2.44
N LEU A 75 -2.29 0.79 3.02
CA LEU A 75 -2.65 2.02 2.31
C LEU A 75 -1.42 2.73 1.72
N ALA A 76 -0.28 2.71 2.40
CA ALA A 76 0.97 3.22 1.86
C ALA A 76 1.44 2.41 0.63
N ASN A 77 1.27 1.10 0.60
CA ASN A 77 1.54 0.27 -0.59
C ASN A 77 0.64 0.68 -1.77
N TYR A 78 -0.65 0.90 -1.52
CA TYR A 78 -1.59 1.35 -2.55
C TYR A 78 -1.16 2.68 -3.16
N HIS A 79 -0.69 3.60 -2.32
CA HIS A 79 -0.15 4.88 -2.78
C HIS A 79 1.11 4.71 -3.62
N ILE A 80 2.03 3.83 -3.21
CA ILE A 80 3.26 3.54 -3.97
C ILE A 80 2.90 2.93 -5.33
N LEU A 81 2.01 1.95 -5.39
CA LEU A 81 1.57 1.37 -6.66
C LEU A 81 0.99 2.45 -7.57
N GLY A 82 0.09 3.30 -7.05
CA GLY A 82 -0.44 4.44 -7.78
C GLY A 82 0.67 5.30 -8.40
N ARG A 83 1.73 5.62 -7.65
CA ARG A 83 2.86 6.39 -8.21
C ARG A 83 3.63 5.65 -9.30
N VAL A 84 3.83 4.35 -9.17
CA VAL A 84 4.50 3.54 -10.20
C VAL A 84 3.66 3.50 -11.48
N LEU A 85 2.33 3.41 -11.34
CA LEU A 85 1.41 3.47 -12.47
C LEU A 85 1.41 4.85 -13.14
N TYR A 86 1.55 5.95 -12.38
CA TYR A 86 1.75 7.30 -12.94
C TYR A 86 3.06 7.42 -13.71
N TYR A 87 4.12 6.74 -13.25
CA TYR A 87 5.43 6.79 -13.87
C TYR A 87 5.49 6.04 -15.21
N VAL A 88 4.77 4.91 -15.34
CA VAL A 88 4.71 4.12 -16.59
C VAL A 88 3.26 3.94 -17.05
N PRO A 89 2.60 5.01 -17.53
CA PRO A 89 1.15 5.02 -17.70
C PRO A 89 0.68 4.11 -18.85
N TYR A 90 1.48 3.91 -19.91
CA TYR A 90 1.15 3.00 -21.02
C TYR A 90 1.16 1.52 -20.63
N CYS A 91 1.85 1.13 -19.55
CA CYS A 91 1.78 -0.21 -18.99
C CYS A 91 0.62 -0.38 -18.02
N SER A 92 -0.02 0.72 -17.60
CA SER A 92 -1.00 0.70 -16.53
C SER A 92 -2.30 0.01 -16.97
N PRO A 93 -2.72 -1.07 -16.30
CA PRO A 93 -4.01 -1.70 -16.58
C PRO A 93 -5.20 -0.87 -16.11
N LEU A 94 -5.02 -0.06 -15.06
CA LEU A 94 -6.04 0.78 -14.45
C LEU A 94 -5.54 2.20 -14.27
N HIS A 95 -6.45 3.15 -14.17
CA HIS A 95 -6.06 4.52 -13.87
C HIS A 95 -5.42 4.59 -12.46
N PRO A 96 -4.21 5.15 -12.32
CA PRO A 96 -3.44 5.17 -11.07
C PRO A 96 -4.20 5.74 -9.87
N GLY A 97 -4.91 6.85 -10.08
CA GLY A 97 -5.74 7.48 -9.04
C GLY A 97 -6.91 6.61 -8.58
N ARG A 98 -7.43 5.73 -9.45
CA ARG A 98 -8.55 4.83 -9.14
C ARG A 98 -8.08 3.65 -8.30
N VAL A 99 -6.89 3.13 -8.60
CA VAL A 99 -6.28 2.04 -7.83
C VAL A 99 -6.18 2.44 -6.36
N LEU A 100 -5.59 3.60 -6.06
CA LEU A 100 -5.50 4.08 -4.68
C LEU A 100 -6.88 4.22 -4.02
N SER A 101 -7.83 4.92 -4.65
CA SER A 101 -9.14 5.18 -4.05
C SER A 101 -9.95 3.91 -3.80
N THR A 102 -9.91 2.95 -4.73
CA THR A 102 -10.67 1.70 -4.65
C THR A 102 -10.12 0.77 -3.59
N PHE A 103 -8.81 0.54 -3.57
CA PHE A 103 -8.21 -0.31 -2.55
C PHE A 103 -8.30 0.32 -1.15
N ALA A 104 -8.17 1.66 -1.05
CA ALA A 104 -8.42 2.37 0.21
C ALA A 104 -9.87 2.24 0.67
N PHE A 105 -10.85 2.31 -0.24
CA PHE A 105 -12.26 2.13 0.09
C PHE A 105 -12.56 0.72 0.60
N PHE A 106 -12.13 -0.32 -0.11
CA PHE A 106 -12.30 -1.70 0.35
C PHE A 106 -11.61 -1.94 1.69
N SER A 107 -10.39 -1.42 1.86
CA SER A 107 -9.67 -1.48 3.14
C SER A 107 -10.46 -0.78 4.26
N SER A 108 -11.04 0.40 4.02
CA SER A 108 -11.86 1.08 5.03
C SER A 108 -13.11 0.30 5.44
N ILE A 109 -13.74 -0.41 4.49
CA ILE A 109 -14.89 -1.29 4.78
C ILE A 109 -14.43 -2.48 5.63
N ILE A 110 -13.31 -3.12 5.27
CA ILE A 110 -12.75 -4.25 6.01
C ILE A 110 -12.47 -3.83 7.46
N GLU A 111 -11.82 -2.69 7.67
CA GLU A 111 -11.49 -2.19 9.01
C GLU A 111 -12.74 -1.81 9.81
N ALA A 112 -13.76 -1.25 9.16
CA ALA A 112 -15.05 -0.98 9.82
C ALA A 112 -15.74 -2.28 10.28
N LEU A 113 -15.76 -3.31 9.43
CA LEU A 113 -16.31 -4.62 9.76
C LEU A 113 -15.53 -5.27 10.92
N ASN A 114 -14.20 -5.16 10.91
CA ASN A 114 -13.35 -5.70 11.96
C ASN A 114 -13.58 -4.99 13.29
N GLY A 115 -13.66 -3.65 13.29
CA GLY A 115 -13.95 -2.85 14.48
C GLY A 115 -15.33 -3.12 15.08
N TRP A 116 -16.38 -3.17 14.24
CA TRP A 116 -17.72 -3.54 14.70
C TRP A 116 -17.80 -4.98 15.20
N GLY A 117 -17.20 -5.92 14.47
CA GLY A 117 -17.15 -7.32 14.86
C GLY A 117 -16.43 -7.52 16.19
N ALA A 118 -15.31 -6.82 16.42
CA ALA A 118 -14.58 -6.83 17.69
C ALA A 118 -15.44 -6.28 18.84
N SER A 119 -16.11 -5.14 18.63
CA SER A 119 -16.99 -4.55 19.65
C SER A 119 -18.16 -5.47 20.04
N TYR A 120 -18.79 -6.12 19.07
CA TYR A 120 -19.94 -7.01 19.33
C TYR A 120 -19.51 -8.32 19.97
N SER A 121 -18.41 -8.93 19.51
CA SER A 121 -17.92 -10.20 20.06
C SER A 121 -17.34 -10.06 21.48
N ALA A 122 -16.79 -8.90 21.83
CA ALA A 122 -16.25 -8.64 23.16
C ALA A 122 -17.31 -8.23 24.20
N ASN A 123 -18.48 -7.74 23.77
CA ASN A 123 -19.48 -7.20 24.68
C ASN A 123 -20.43 -8.28 25.22
N ARG A 124 -20.14 -8.75 26.44
CA ARG A 124 -20.93 -9.77 27.16
C ARG A 124 -22.34 -9.32 27.57
N SER A 125 -22.68 -8.04 27.45
CA SER A 125 -24.03 -7.56 27.75
C SER A 125 -25.02 -7.73 26.59
N LEU A 126 -24.53 -8.10 25.41
CA LEU A 126 -25.36 -8.31 24.21
C LEU A 126 -25.95 -9.73 24.19
N SER A 127 -26.97 -9.93 23.35
CA SER A 127 -27.55 -11.26 23.15
C SER A 127 -26.55 -12.21 22.47
N ASP A 128 -26.65 -13.52 22.73
CA ASP A 128 -25.85 -14.55 22.06
C ASP A 128 -25.86 -14.42 20.52
N LYS A 129 -27.02 -14.05 19.95
CA LYS A 129 -27.16 -13.81 18.50
C LYS A 129 -26.33 -12.62 18.00
N GLU A 130 -26.22 -11.57 18.81
CA GLU A 130 -25.45 -10.38 18.46
C GLU A 130 -23.95 -10.65 18.58
N MET A 131 -23.53 -11.40 19.61
CA MET A 131 -22.15 -11.86 19.74
C MET A 131 -21.75 -12.77 18.57
N GLU A 132 -22.61 -13.70 18.17
CA GLU A 132 -22.39 -14.56 16.99
C GLU A 132 -22.27 -13.74 15.70
N ALA A 133 -23.12 -12.74 15.53
CA ALA A 133 -23.02 -11.79 14.41
C ALA A 133 -21.66 -11.05 14.43
N GLY A 134 -21.20 -10.60 15.61
CA GLY A 134 -19.87 -10.02 15.78
C GLY A 134 -18.76 -10.96 15.33
N HIS A 135 -18.85 -12.24 15.70
CA HIS A 135 -17.88 -13.24 15.27
C HIS A 135 -17.88 -13.46 13.77
N ALA A 136 -19.06 -13.49 13.14
CA ALA A 136 -19.22 -13.60 11.69
C ALA A 136 -18.65 -12.39 10.95
N LEU A 137 -18.81 -11.17 11.49
CA LEU A 137 -18.24 -9.94 10.91
C LEU A 137 -16.70 -10.01 10.88
N ILE A 138 -16.05 -10.43 11.97
CA ILE A 138 -14.59 -10.57 12.00
C ILE A 138 -14.14 -11.63 10.98
N LYS A 139 -14.75 -12.81 10.95
CA LYS A 139 -14.41 -13.87 9.97
C LYS A 139 -14.51 -13.35 8.54
N THR A 140 -15.60 -12.65 8.23
CA THR A 140 -15.85 -12.09 6.91
C THR A 140 -14.80 -11.04 6.55
N SER A 141 -14.46 -10.14 7.48
CA SER A 141 -13.47 -9.09 7.27
C SER A 141 -12.08 -9.66 6.94
N LEU A 142 -11.65 -10.71 7.66
CA LEU A 142 -10.35 -11.34 7.46
C LEU A 142 -10.24 -12.05 6.10
N LEU A 143 -11.31 -12.76 5.68
CA LEU A 143 -11.35 -13.40 4.37
C LEU A 143 -11.35 -12.36 3.23
N LEU A 144 -12.12 -11.28 3.40
CA LEU A 144 -12.16 -10.18 2.46
C LEU A 144 -10.80 -9.49 2.35
N GLN A 145 -10.05 -9.38 3.45
CA GLN A 145 -8.70 -8.84 3.45
C GLN A 145 -7.73 -9.66 2.58
N ILE A 146 -7.73 -10.99 2.70
CA ILE A 146 -6.94 -11.85 1.80
C ILE A 146 -7.35 -11.64 0.35
N PHE A 147 -8.64 -11.58 0.06
CA PHE A 147 -9.15 -11.38 -1.28
C PHE A 147 -8.64 -10.06 -1.89
N VAL A 148 -8.73 -8.96 -1.13
CA VAL A 148 -8.25 -7.64 -1.57
C VAL A 148 -6.74 -7.64 -1.80
N ILE A 149 -5.95 -8.23 -0.89
CA ILE A 149 -4.50 -8.40 -1.07
C ILE A 149 -4.20 -9.20 -2.34
N ALA A 150 -4.91 -10.30 -2.59
CA ALA A 150 -4.74 -11.12 -3.78
C ALA A 150 -5.03 -10.34 -5.07
N CYS A 151 -6.11 -9.55 -5.10
CA CYS A 151 -6.42 -8.64 -6.20
C CYS A 151 -5.32 -7.60 -6.42
N PHE A 152 -4.77 -7.03 -5.34
CA PHE A 152 -3.68 -6.07 -5.39
C PHE A 152 -2.39 -6.67 -5.97
N VAL A 153 -2.02 -7.89 -5.55
CA VAL A 153 -0.88 -8.63 -6.08
C VAL A 153 -1.09 -8.97 -7.55
N ALA A 154 -2.28 -9.42 -7.94
CA ALA A 154 -2.63 -9.73 -9.32
C ALA A 154 -2.51 -8.50 -10.23
N LEU A 155 -3.00 -7.34 -9.78
CA LEU A 155 -2.87 -6.07 -10.49
C LEU A 155 -1.40 -5.67 -10.67
N THR A 156 -0.61 -5.76 -9.59
CA THR A 156 0.82 -5.46 -9.60
C THR A 156 1.58 -6.38 -10.56
N ALA A 157 1.28 -7.68 -10.53
CA ALA A 157 1.88 -8.67 -11.42
C ALA A 157 1.50 -8.46 -12.88
N ALA A 158 0.23 -8.09 -13.15
CA ALA A 158 -0.21 -7.74 -14.50
C ALA A 158 0.55 -6.52 -15.03
N PHE A 159 0.74 -5.49 -14.21
CA PHE A 159 1.56 -4.33 -14.55
C PHE A 159 3.02 -4.72 -14.82
N GLN A 160 3.64 -5.51 -13.93
CA GLN A 160 5.02 -5.97 -14.11
C GLN A 160 5.20 -6.75 -15.42
N ARG A 161 4.26 -7.66 -15.75
CA ARG A 161 4.28 -8.43 -17.00
C ARG A 161 4.18 -7.52 -18.23
N ARG A 162 3.38 -6.45 -18.19
CA ARG A 162 3.29 -5.46 -19.27
C ARG A 162 4.60 -4.68 -19.42
N CYS A 163 5.21 -4.25 -18.32
CA CYS A 163 6.53 -3.60 -18.35
C CYS A 163 7.62 -4.52 -18.90
N ALA A 164 7.59 -5.82 -18.55
CA ALA A 164 8.56 -6.80 -19.05
C ALA A 164 8.45 -7.01 -20.57
N LYS A 165 7.23 -7.04 -21.12
CA LYS A 165 7.01 -7.15 -22.58
C LYS A 165 7.57 -5.96 -23.36
N LEU A 166 7.68 -4.79 -22.73
CA LEU A 166 8.25 -3.57 -23.33
C LEU A 166 9.74 -3.38 -23.01
N GLY A 167 10.41 -4.35 -22.37
CA GLY A 167 11.82 -4.24 -22.01
C GLY A 167 12.13 -3.35 -20.79
N LEU A 168 11.10 -2.85 -20.09
CA LEU A 168 11.23 -1.90 -18.97
C LEU A 168 11.38 -2.57 -17.60
N ALA A 169 11.39 -3.91 -17.54
CA ALA A 169 11.44 -4.66 -16.28
C ALA A 169 12.74 -4.46 -15.50
N ARG A 170 13.83 -4.02 -16.15
CA ARG A 170 15.14 -3.77 -15.54
C ARG A 170 15.35 -2.30 -15.15
N THR A 171 14.44 -1.42 -15.53
CA THR A 171 14.52 0.01 -15.20
C THR A 171 14.44 0.21 -13.70
N ARG A 172 15.42 0.90 -13.13
CA ARG A 172 15.53 1.16 -11.68
C ARG A 172 14.26 1.78 -11.09
N GLY A 173 13.58 2.67 -11.83
CA GLY A 173 12.34 3.31 -11.41
C GLY A 173 11.11 2.38 -11.35
N VAL A 174 11.17 1.22 -12.01
CA VAL A 174 10.11 0.21 -12.01
C VAL A 174 10.46 -0.94 -11.06
N THR A 175 11.65 -1.53 -11.20
CA THR A 175 12.07 -2.70 -10.41
C THR A 175 12.17 -2.36 -8.92
N GLY A 176 12.75 -1.21 -8.55
CA GLY A 176 12.98 -0.84 -7.15
C GLY A 176 11.69 -0.74 -6.32
N PRO A 177 10.70 0.06 -6.76
CA PRO A 177 9.41 0.17 -6.09
C PRO A 177 8.64 -1.15 -6.09
N LEU A 178 8.63 -1.89 -7.20
CA LEU A 178 7.90 -3.16 -7.28
C LEU A 178 8.49 -4.21 -6.32
N THR A 179 9.82 -4.34 -6.24
CA THR A 179 10.44 -5.26 -5.27
C THR A 179 10.08 -4.89 -3.83
N THR A 180 10.12 -3.60 -3.50
CA THR A 180 9.77 -3.13 -2.15
C THR A 180 8.30 -3.43 -1.82
N LEU A 181 7.41 -3.23 -2.81
CA LEU A 181 5.99 -3.53 -2.68
C LEU A 181 5.72 -5.03 -2.53
N TYR A 182 6.38 -5.90 -3.30
CA TYR A 182 6.23 -7.35 -3.16
C TYR A 182 6.66 -7.86 -1.79
N ILE A 183 7.78 -7.38 -1.27
CA ILE A 183 8.25 -7.75 0.07
C ILE A 183 7.26 -7.25 1.13
N SER A 184 6.81 -6.00 1.03
CA SER A 184 5.82 -5.41 1.96
C SER A 184 4.52 -6.20 1.98
N VAL A 185 3.97 -6.49 0.81
CA VAL A 185 2.72 -7.25 0.68
C VAL A 185 2.89 -8.67 1.17
N LEU A 186 4.04 -9.31 0.97
CA LEU A 186 4.31 -10.63 1.52
C LEU A 186 4.29 -10.62 3.05
N LEU A 187 4.96 -9.64 3.69
CA LEU A 187 4.95 -9.49 5.15
C LEU A 187 3.54 -9.26 5.70
N ILE A 188 2.76 -8.39 5.05
CA ILE A 188 1.37 -8.13 5.42
C ILE A 188 0.50 -9.37 5.21
N LEU A 189 0.67 -10.10 4.11
CA LEU A 189 -0.08 -11.32 3.83
C LEU A 189 0.19 -12.40 4.87
N THR A 190 1.46 -12.65 5.21
CA THR A 190 1.82 -13.61 6.26
C THR A 190 1.17 -13.24 7.60
N ARG A 191 1.17 -11.95 7.96
CA ARG A 191 0.47 -11.43 9.14
C ARG A 191 -1.04 -11.66 9.07
N THR A 192 -1.68 -11.39 7.93
CA THR A 192 -3.12 -11.63 7.74
C THR A 192 -3.47 -13.12 7.84
N VAL A 193 -2.62 -14.01 7.33
CA VAL A 193 -2.79 -15.46 7.49
C VAL A 193 -2.68 -15.87 8.96
N TYR A 194 -1.68 -15.36 9.69
CA TYR A 194 -1.57 -15.57 11.13
C TYR A 194 -2.80 -15.07 11.89
N ARG A 195 -3.29 -13.86 11.58
CA ARG A 195 -4.51 -13.27 12.16
C ARG A 195 -5.74 -14.18 12.00
N ILE A 196 -5.87 -14.79 10.81
CA ILE A 196 -6.92 -15.78 10.55
C ILE A 196 -6.75 -16.99 11.44
N VAL A 197 -5.56 -17.61 11.45
CA VAL A 197 -5.31 -18.81 12.26
C VAL A 197 -5.52 -18.54 13.76
N GLU A 198 -5.05 -17.40 14.26
CA GLU A 198 -5.25 -16.96 15.64
C GLU A 198 -6.75 -16.84 15.94
N TYR A 199 -7.51 -16.13 15.09
CA TYR A 199 -8.93 -15.89 15.30
C TYR A 199 -9.78 -17.16 15.20
N PHE A 200 -9.50 -18.04 14.24
CA PHE A 200 -10.16 -19.35 14.16
C PHE A 200 -9.77 -20.23 15.35
N GLY A 201 -8.54 -20.10 15.86
CA GLY A 201 -8.13 -20.69 17.13
C GLY A 201 -9.00 -20.23 18.29
N VAL A 202 -9.27 -18.92 18.41
CA VAL A 202 -10.12 -18.36 19.47
C VAL A 202 -11.56 -18.88 19.32
N ALA A 203 -12.10 -18.85 18.10
CA ALA A 203 -13.49 -19.20 17.83
C ALA A 203 -13.80 -20.70 18.04
N ASN A 204 -12.83 -21.59 17.84
CA ASN A 204 -12.99 -23.02 18.06
C ASN A 204 -12.77 -23.43 19.53
N THR A 205 -12.20 -22.54 20.35
CA THR A 205 -11.91 -22.79 21.75
C THR A 205 -13.18 -22.57 22.57
N LYS A 206 -13.72 -23.65 23.16
CA LYS A 206 -14.89 -23.58 24.06
C LYS A 206 -14.41 -23.12 25.44
N TRP A 207 -14.85 -21.94 25.85
CA TRP A 207 -14.56 -21.38 27.17
C TRP A 207 -15.53 -21.98 28.20
N ASP A 208 -15.29 -23.22 28.60
CA ASP A 208 -16.08 -23.94 29.61
C ASP A 208 -15.36 -23.97 30.98
N ALA A 209 -16.09 -24.27 32.06
CA ALA A 209 -15.56 -24.22 33.42
C ALA A 209 -14.51 -25.32 33.71
N ASP A 210 -14.44 -26.38 32.90
CA ASP A 210 -13.49 -27.51 33.00
C ASP A 210 -12.34 -27.42 31.97
N MET A 211 -12.08 -26.22 31.45
CA MET A 211 -11.14 -25.99 30.37
C MET A 211 -9.68 -26.19 30.82
N ARG A 212 -8.96 -27.11 30.15
CA ARG A 212 -7.53 -27.30 30.37
C ARG A 212 -6.74 -26.34 29.48
N VAL A 213 -5.60 -25.87 30.00
CA VAL A 213 -4.67 -24.98 29.27
C VAL A 213 -4.15 -25.63 27.96
N GLU A 214 -4.26 -26.95 27.84
CA GLU A 214 -3.89 -27.74 26.65
C GLU A 214 -4.91 -27.66 25.51
N ASP A 215 -6.16 -27.31 25.79
CA ASP A 215 -7.24 -27.21 24.79
C ASP A 215 -7.23 -25.84 24.08
N ILE A 216 -6.43 -24.89 24.58
CA ILE A 216 -6.24 -23.57 23.97
C ILE A 216 -5.34 -23.72 22.75
N SER A 217 -5.77 -23.15 21.60
CA SER A 217 -4.94 -23.12 20.39
C SER A 217 -3.53 -22.59 20.70
N PRO A 218 -2.46 -23.27 20.26
CA PRO A 218 -1.06 -22.87 20.55
C PRO A 218 -0.75 -21.42 20.17
N ALA A 219 -1.42 -20.89 19.14
CA ALA A 219 -1.28 -19.50 18.68
C ALA A 219 -1.69 -18.45 19.73
N ILE A 220 -2.63 -18.80 20.63
CA ILE A 220 -3.09 -17.93 21.72
C ILE A 220 -2.35 -18.26 23.00
N ARG A 221 -2.04 -19.55 23.22
CA ARG A 221 -1.36 -20.03 24.42
C ARG A 221 0.04 -19.44 24.58
N TYR A 222 0.77 -19.30 23.48
CA TYR A 222 2.15 -18.82 23.52
C TYR A 222 2.30 -17.45 22.87
N GLU A 223 2.72 -16.47 23.67
CA GLU A 223 2.88 -15.08 23.22
C GLU A 223 3.98 -14.91 22.16
N TRP A 224 4.95 -15.82 22.06
CA TRP A 224 6.02 -15.72 21.07
C TRP A 224 5.49 -15.77 19.62
N PHE A 225 4.36 -16.45 19.36
CA PHE A 225 3.74 -16.45 18.03
C PHE A 225 3.33 -15.04 17.61
N PHE A 226 2.74 -14.28 18.51
CA PHE A 226 2.40 -12.89 18.27
C PHE A 226 3.65 -12.05 17.97
N TYR A 227 4.74 -12.21 18.74
CA TYR A 227 5.96 -11.45 18.48
C TYR A 227 6.60 -11.78 17.14
N VAL A 228 6.60 -13.04 16.72
CA VAL A 228 7.18 -13.47 15.45
C VAL A 228 6.29 -13.09 14.27
N PHE A 229 5.01 -13.48 14.29
CA PHE A 229 4.12 -13.37 13.13
C PHE A 229 3.33 -12.07 13.05
N GLU A 230 3.25 -11.29 14.13
CA GLU A 230 2.66 -9.95 14.11
C GLU A 230 3.77 -8.88 14.21
N ALA A 231 4.42 -8.80 15.35
CA ALA A 231 5.27 -7.67 15.71
C ALA A 231 6.51 -7.57 14.82
N SER A 232 7.23 -8.67 14.64
CA SER A 232 8.48 -8.69 13.87
C SER A 232 8.25 -8.44 12.38
N LEU A 233 7.15 -8.97 11.81
CA LEU A 233 6.81 -8.73 10.41
C LEU A 233 6.50 -7.26 10.16
N MET A 234 5.76 -6.62 11.07
CA MET A 234 5.43 -5.20 10.94
C MET A 234 6.65 -4.31 11.18
N LEU A 235 7.50 -4.65 12.15
CA LEU A 235 8.78 -3.96 12.35
C LEU A 235 9.67 -4.07 11.12
N ALA A 236 9.82 -5.27 10.56
CA ALA A 236 10.58 -5.50 9.33
C ALA A 236 10.02 -4.67 8.16
N ASN A 237 8.69 -4.55 8.05
CA ASN A 237 8.07 -3.75 7.02
C ASN A 237 8.37 -2.25 7.18
N VAL A 238 8.24 -1.71 8.40
CA VAL A 238 8.57 -0.30 8.70
C VAL A 238 10.04 0.00 8.44
N VAL A 239 10.95 -0.87 8.92
CA VAL A 239 12.40 -0.72 8.70
C VAL A 239 12.72 -0.78 7.21
N MET A 240 12.10 -1.69 6.46
CA MET A 240 12.27 -1.76 5.02
C MET A 240 11.84 -0.47 4.32
N PHE A 241 10.71 0.14 4.71
CA PHE A 241 10.29 1.42 4.13
C PHE A 241 11.20 2.59 4.50
N ASN A 242 11.85 2.52 5.68
CA ASN A 242 12.86 3.47 6.08
C ASN A 242 14.12 3.38 5.18
N VAL A 243 14.60 2.15 4.92
CA VAL A 243 15.80 1.91 4.10
C VAL A 243 15.55 2.08 2.60
N ARG A 244 14.43 1.55 2.09
CA ARG A 244 14.06 1.53 0.67
C ARG A 244 12.96 2.54 0.37
N HIS A 245 13.20 3.79 0.73
CA HIS A 245 12.19 4.83 0.59
C HIS A 245 11.73 4.98 -0.88
N PRO A 246 10.41 4.95 -1.19
CA PRO A 246 9.89 4.98 -2.56
C PRO A 246 10.30 6.23 -3.36
N ARG A 247 10.61 7.35 -2.69
CA ARG A 247 11.13 8.57 -3.34
C ARG A 247 12.51 8.43 -3.96
N ARG A 248 13.30 7.41 -3.56
CA ARG A 248 14.62 7.16 -4.15
C ARG A 248 14.53 6.66 -5.61
N TYR A 249 13.36 6.18 -6.01
CA TYR A 249 13.16 5.50 -7.29
C TYR A 249 12.18 6.22 -8.22
N LEU A 250 11.38 7.16 -7.71
CA LEU A 250 10.28 7.77 -8.45
C LEU A 250 10.33 9.30 -8.32
N PRO A 251 10.01 10.04 -9.40
CA PRO A 251 10.05 11.50 -9.43
C PRO A 251 9.06 12.14 -8.45
N GLU A 252 9.30 13.41 -8.11
CA GLU A 252 8.48 14.16 -7.15
C GLU A 252 7.12 14.58 -7.73
N LYS A 253 7.07 14.90 -9.03
CA LYS A 253 5.86 15.32 -9.72
C LYS A 253 5.12 14.12 -10.32
N TYR A 254 3.81 14.07 -10.15
CA TYR A 254 2.92 13.05 -10.76
C TYR A 254 2.72 13.26 -12.28
N THR A 255 3.21 14.36 -12.83
CA THR A 255 3.18 14.70 -14.25
C THR A 255 4.34 14.10 -15.03
N VAL A 256 5.44 13.75 -14.34
CA VAL A 256 6.63 13.17 -14.94
C VAL A 256 6.39 11.68 -15.16
N TYR A 257 6.48 11.27 -16.42
CA TYR A 257 6.34 9.88 -16.84
C TYR A 257 7.54 9.46 -17.67
N MET A 258 7.79 8.15 -17.71
CA MET A 258 8.86 7.56 -18.50
C MET A 258 8.45 7.48 -19.96
N ALA A 259 9.28 7.96 -20.90
CA ALA A 259 9.05 7.76 -22.33
C ALA A 259 9.16 6.28 -22.72
N LYS A 260 8.65 5.93 -23.91
CA LYS A 260 8.66 4.55 -24.43
C LYS A 260 10.07 4.03 -24.75
N ASP A 261 11.05 4.92 -24.83
CA ASP A 261 12.47 4.60 -25.02
C ASP A 261 13.09 3.91 -23.79
N GLY A 262 12.42 3.96 -22.64
CA GLY A 262 12.91 3.35 -21.40
C GLY A 262 14.12 4.07 -20.79
N VAL A 263 14.37 5.33 -21.17
CA VAL A 263 15.49 6.12 -20.64
C VAL A 263 15.08 7.55 -20.29
N THR A 264 14.23 8.19 -21.10
CA THR A 264 13.92 9.62 -20.94
C THR A 264 12.71 9.82 -20.02
N GLU A 265 12.81 10.77 -19.08
CA GLU A 265 11.68 11.24 -18.28
C GLU A 265 11.08 12.50 -18.91
N VAL A 266 9.77 12.51 -19.14
CA VAL A 266 9.04 13.58 -19.83
C VAL A 266 8.00 14.18 -18.87
N ASP A 267 7.93 15.50 -18.79
CA ASP A 267 6.89 16.21 -18.03
C ASP A 267 5.64 16.34 -18.90
N GLY A 268 4.59 15.57 -18.59
CA GLY A 268 3.34 15.54 -19.33
C GLY A 268 2.24 16.42 -18.71
N PRO A 269 1.06 16.52 -19.36
CA PRO A 269 -0.09 17.25 -18.83
C PRO A 269 -0.69 16.65 -17.54
N GLY A 270 -0.22 15.46 -17.15
CA GLY A 270 -0.70 14.67 -16.02
C GLY A 270 -1.99 13.89 -16.33
N TRP A 271 -2.16 12.74 -15.67
CA TRP A 271 -3.35 11.92 -15.86
C TRP A 271 -4.52 12.46 -15.01
N LYS A 272 -5.42 13.22 -15.64
CA LYS A 272 -6.59 13.83 -15.01
C LYS A 272 -7.85 12.99 -15.31
N ASP A 273 -8.49 12.46 -14.27
CA ASP A 273 -9.82 11.85 -14.40
C ASP A 273 -10.89 12.93 -14.12
N PRO A 274 -11.72 13.32 -15.11
CA PRO A 274 -12.75 14.35 -14.93
C PRO A 274 -13.98 13.89 -14.12
N ARG A 275 -14.01 12.62 -13.66
CA ARG A 275 -15.16 12.05 -12.94
C ARG A 275 -15.13 12.39 -11.44
N PRO A 276 -16.29 12.52 -10.78
CA PRO A 276 -16.34 12.76 -9.35
C PRO A 276 -15.74 11.59 -8.56
N PHE A 277 -15.15 11.88 -7.40
CA PHE A 277 -14.42 10.93 -6.56
C PHE A 277 -15.24 9.67 -6.20
N TRP A 278 -16.52 9.82 -5.88
CA TRP A 278 -17.38 8.68 -5.53
C TRP A 278 -17.61 7.71 -6.70
N LEU A 279 -17.74 8.23 -7.92
CA LEU A 279 -17.93 7.38 -9.10
C LEU A 279 -16.65 6.61 -9.45
N THR A 280 -15.49 7.18 -9.14
CA THR A 280 -14.19 6.52 -9.30
C THR A 280 -13.95 5.43 -8.26
N VAL A 281 -14.57 5.53 -7.09
CA VAL A 281 -14.56 4.49 -6.05
C VAL A 281 -15.49 3.33 -6.41
N VAL A 282 -16.72 3.63 -6.86
CA VAL A 282 -17.75 2.63 -7.19
C VAL A 282 -17.48 1.90 -8.51
N ASP A 283 -16.93 2.59 -9.52
CA ASP A 283 -16.58 2.00 -10.81
C ASP A 283 -15.09 2.24 -11.15
N PRO A 284 -14.17 1.48 -10.52
CA PRO A 284 -12.72 1.58 -10.76
C PRO A 284 -12.33 1.28 -12.20
N PHE A 285 -13.03 0.32 -12.82
CA PHE A 285 -12.75 -0.18 -14.16
C PHE A 285 -13.34 0.70 -15.26
N ASP A 286 -14.18 1.69 -14.90
CA ASP A 286 -14.96 2.49 -15.85
C ASP A 286 -15.80 1.61 -16.78
N LEU A 287 -16.44 0.58 -16.22
CA LEU A 287 -17.35 -0.30 -16.95
C LEU A 287 -18.51 0.51 -17.52
N GLY A 288 -19.02 1.51 -16.79
CA GLY A 288 -20.08 2.40 -17.26
C GLY A 288 -19.63 3.31 -18.42
N GLY A 289 -18.39 3.80 -18.40
CA GLY A 289 -17.81 4.56 -19.51
C GLY A 289 -17.43 3.70 -20.71
N LEU A 290 -17.04 2.44 -20.47
CA LEU A 290 -16.77 1.43 -21.49
C LEU A 290 -18.05 1.10 -22.27
N LEU A 291 -19.17 0.93 -21.56
CA LEU A 291 -20.48 0.68 -22.15
C LEU A 291 -21.04 1.90 -22.88
N ARG A 292 -20.71 3.12 -22.44
CA ARG A 292 -21.11 4.38 -23.10
C ARG A 292 -20.17 4.84 -24.22
N GLY A 293 -19.16 4.03 -24.59
CA GLY A 293 -18.30 4.32 -25.74
C GLY A 293 -17.46 5.60 -25.59
N ARG A 294 -16.97 5.90 -24.38
CA ARG A 294 -16.17 7.11 -24.15
C ARG A 294 -14.83 7.05 -24.92
N ASP A 295 -14.50 8.14 -25.60
CA ASP A 295 -13.21 8.29 -26.28
C ASP A 295 -12.04 8.30 -25.27
N ARG A 296 -11.21 7.25 -25.32
CA ARG A 296 -10.00 7.10 -24.50
C ARG A 296 -8.80 7.89 -25.05
N SER A 297 -8.92 8.64 -26.14
CA SER A 297 -7.81 9.40 -26.73
C SER A 297 -7.19 10.40 -25.75
N LYS A 298 -8.01 11.05 -24.90
CA LYS A 298 -7.55 11.99 -23.86
C LYS A 298 -6.78 11.33 -22.72
N ASP A 299 -6.98 10.03 -22.49
CA ASP A 299 -6.26 9.29 -21.46
C ASP A 299 -4.84 8.92 -21.90
N ARG A 300 -4.59 8.79 -23.21
CA ARG A 300 -3.31 8.35 -23.79
C ARG A 300 -2.42 9.51 -24.25
N PHE A 301 -2.22 10.51 -23.40
CA PHE A 301 -1.38 11.67 -23.72
C PHE A 301 0.07 11.30 -24.13
N TRP A 302 0.56 10.14 -23.68
CA TRP A 302 1.86 9.57 -24.06
C TRP A 302 1.96 9.12 -25.53
N GLU A 303 0.86 9.09 -26.29
CA GLU A 303 0.88 8.83 -27.74
C GLU A 303 1.12 10.09 -28.55
N THR A 304 0.75 11.26 -28.02
CA THR A 304 0.88 12.55 -28.71
C THR A 304 2.32 13.07 -28.67
N ASP A 305 3.04 12.84 -27.56
CA ASP A 305 4.45 13.27 -27.40
C ASP A 305 5.43 12.39 -28.19
N ALA A 306 5.08 11.12 -28.44
CA ALA A 306 5.89 10.21 -29.26
C ALA A 306 5.81 10.51 -30.78
N GLY A 307 4.88 11.38 -31.20
CA GLY A 307 4.67 11.78 -32.60
C GLY A 307 5.40 13.06 -33.03
N GLY A 308 6.35 13.56 -32.23
CA GLY A 308 7.07 14.81 -32.47
C GLY A 308 7.99 14.86 -33.70
N GLU A 309 8.06 13.80 -34.51
CA GLU A 309 8.72 13.81 -35.82
C GLU A 309 7.71 13.48 -36.94
N THR A 310 6.83 14.42 -37.30
CA THR A 310 6.44 14.72 -38.70
C THR A 310 5.35 15.80 -38.78
N ARG A 311 5.80 17.07 -38.88
CA ARG A 311 5.32 18.07 -39.88
C ARG A 311 6.04 19.41 -39.66
N LYS A 312 7.37 19.42 -39.88
CA LYS A 312 8.05 20.59 -40.43
C LYS A 312 8.41 20.24 -41.86
N GLY A 313 7.65 20.75 -42.82
CA GLY A 313 7.93 20.52 -44.23
C GLY A 313 6.70 20.69 -45.11
N SER A 314 6.43 21.93 -45.48
CA SER A 314 6.12 22.38 -46.84
C SER A 314 5.02 23.44 -46.84
N GLY A 315 5.37 24.58 -47.43
CA GLY A 315 4.54 25.79 -47.50
C GLY A 315 5.37 27.07 -47.41
N ALA A 316 6.55 27.09 -48.05
CA ALA A 316 7.15 28.32 -48.51
C ALA A 316 6.75 28.50 -49.98
N VAL A 317 6.14 29.65 -50.26
CA VAL A 317 6.21 30.57 -51.40
C VAL A 317 4.85 31.25 -51.54
#